data_AF-A0A7Y1TAY3-F1
#
_entry.id   AF-A0A7Y1TAY3-F1
#
_cell.length_a   1.000
_cell.length_b   1.000
_cell.length_c   1.000
_cell.angle_alpha   90.00
_cell.angle_beta   90.00
_cell.angle_gamma   90.00
#
_symmetry.space_group_name_H-M   'P 1'
#
loop_
_entity.id
_entity.type
_entity.pdbx_description
1 polymer ?
#
loop_
_entity_poly.entity_id
_entity_poly.type
_entity_poly.pdbx_seq_one_letter_code
_entity_poly.pdbx_strand_id
1 'polypeptide(L)'
;MRRFHCLLWGAAVCAILAASGCTALRDKIQAPALSLAQVQMLDSTLLEQRYRLTLRVQNPNGVALPIKGMNYAVKFAGVDFASGVTPNAFRVPANGEHDVDIDVTTNLLRSAQQLMAYLR
;
A
#
# COMPACT_ATOMS: atom_id res chain seq x y z
N MET A 1 -21.51 -35.97 -44.32
CA MET A 1 -21.99 -35.57 -42.96
C MET A 1 -20.96 -35.79 -41.83
N ARG A 2 -20.09 -36.81 -41.86
CA ARG A 2 -19.09 -37.09 -40.79
C ARG A 2 -17.92 -36.08 -40.66
N ARG A 3 -17.51 -35.43 -41.76
CA ARG A 3 -16.40 -34.44 -41.77
C ARG A 3 -16.74 -33.13 -41.05
N PHE A 4 -18.01 -32.70 -41.09
CA PHE A 4 -18.50 -31.50 -40.38
C PHE A 4 -18.55 -31.70 -38.86
N HIS A 5 -18.84 -32.92 -38.38
CA HIS A 5 -18.85 -33.22 -36.94
C HIS A 5 -17.43 -33.22 -36.33
N CYS A 6 -16.39 -33.68 -37.04
CA CYS A 6 -15.00 -33.58 -36.57
C CYS A 6 -14.51 -32.12 -36.49
N LEU A 7 -14.88 -31.26 -37.46
CA LEU A 7 -14.54 -29.84 -37.45
C LEU A 7 -15.25 -29.08 -36.32
N LEU A 8 -16.53 -29.39 -36.07
CA LEU A 8 -17.30 -28.82 -34.96
C LEU A 8 -16.75 -29.24 -33.58
N TRP A 9 -16.34 -30.50 -33.42
CA TRP A 9 -15.72 -30.96 -32.16
C TRP A 9 -14.32 -30.39 -31.94
N GLY A 10 -13.51 -30.22 -32.99
CA GLY A 10 -12.20 -29.58 -32.89
C GLY A 10 -12.28 -28.11 -32.46
N ALA A 11 -13.26 -27.36 -32.99
CA ALA A 11 -13.47 -25.96 -32.61
C ALA A 11 -13.94 -25.82 -31.15
N ALA A 12 -14.80 -26.73 -30.67
CA ALA A 12 -15.28 -26.71 -29.29
C ALA A 12 -14.16 -26.98 -28.26
N VAL A 13 -13.25 -27.92 -28.53
CA VAL A 13 -12.12 -28.22 -27.65
C VAL A 13 -11.14 -27.04 -27.56
N CYS A 14 -10.87 -26.37 -28.69
CA CYS A 14 -9.99 -25.21 -28.73
C CYS A 14 -10.57 -24.02 -27.94
N ALA A 15 -11.90 -23.81 -28.01
CA ALA A 15 -12.59 -22.78 -27.24
C ALA A 15 -12.54 -23.02 -25.72
N ILE A 16 -12.63 -24.29 -25.28
CA ILE A 16 -12.54 -24.66 -23.86
C ILE A 16 -11.11 -24.44 -23.32
N LEU A 17 -10.08 -24.79 -24.10
CA LEU A 17 -8.67 -24.58 -23.74
C LEU A 17 -8.29 -23.09 -23.66
N ALA A 18 -8.83 -22.26 -24.57
CA ALA A 18 -8.60 -20.82 -24.57
C ALA A 18 -9.24 -20.13 -23.34
N ALA A 19 -10.38 -20.62 -22.84
CA ALA A 19 -11.07 -20.06 -21.68
C ALA A 19 -10.37 -20.39 -20.34
N SER A 20 -9.62 -21.48 -20.25
CA SER A 20 -8.88 -21.87 -19.03
C SER A 20 -7.60 -21.07 -18.75
N GLY A 21 -7.12 -20.27 -19.71
CA GLY A 21 -5.86 -19.51 -19.57
C GLY A 21 -5.96 -18.27 -18.66
N CYS A 22 -7.15 -17.70 -18.48
CA CYS A 22 -7.31 -16.41 -17.79
C CYS A 22 -7.17 -16.46 -16.26
N THR A 23 -7.22 -17.65 -15.65
CA THR A 23 -7.15 -17.80 -14.18
C THR A 23 -5.77 -18.24 -13.69
N ALA A 24 -4.97 -18.89 -14.54
CA ALA A 24 -3.66 -19.45 -14.16
C ALA A 24 -2.55 -18.40 -14.02
N LEU A 25 -2.69 -17.23 -14.65
CA LEU A 25 -1.69 -16.14 -14.66
C LEU A 25 -1.86 -15.12 -13.53
N ARG A 26 -2.75 -15.37 -12.57
CA ARG A 26 -2.99 -14.44 -11.47
C ARG A 26 -2.03 -14.75 -10.33
N ASP A 27 -0.76 -14.41 -10.52
CA ASP A 27 0.22 -14.40 -9.43
C ASP A 27 -0.35 -13.58 -8.28
N LYS A 28 -0.50 -14.23 -7.12
CA LYS A 28 -0.99 -13.58 -5.91
C LYS A 28 0.09 -12.61 -5.43
N ILE A 29 0.04 -11.37 -5.88
CA ILE A 29 0.85 -10.28 -5.33
C ILE A 29 0.50 -10.16 -3.85
N GLN A 30 1.50 -10.36 -3.00
CA GLN A 30 1.44 -10.20 -1.56
C GLN A 30 1.54 -8.72 -1.19
N ALA A 31 0.84 -8.31 -0.14
CA ALA A 31 0.93 -6.94 0.35
C ALA A 31 2.36 -6.65 0.87
N PRO A 32 2.92 -5.47 0.57
CA PRO A 32 4.21 -5.07 1.11
C PRO A 32 4.10 -4.82 2.62
N ALA A 33 5.19 -5.09 3.34
CA ALA A 33 5.28 -4.78 4.77
C ALA A 33 5.78 -3.35 4.97
N LEU A 34 5.19 -2.63 5.93
CA LEU A 34 5.60 -1.26 6.28
C LEU A 34 6.18 -1.27 7.69
N SER A 35 7.35 -0.63 7.86
CA SER A 35 7.97 -0.41 9.16
C SER A 35 8.47 1.02 9.30
N LEU A 36 8.57 1.51 10.54
CA LEU A 36 9.08 2.84 10.83
C LEU A 36 10.61 2.75 10.96
N ALA A 37 11.34 3.31 10.01
CA ALA A 37 12.80 3.30 10.01
C ALA A 37 13.38 4.46 10.82
N GLN A 38 12.79 5.65 10.72
CA GLN A 38 13.27 6.84 11.41
C GLN A 38 12.14 7.81 11.76
N VAL A 39 12.32 8.54 12.85
CA VAL A 39 11.51 9.69 13.24
C VAL A 39 12.44 10.87 13.44
N GLN A 40 12.21 11.95 12.70
CA GLN A 40 12.97 13.19 12.82
C GLN A 40 12.01 14.34 13.12
N MET A 41 12.29 15.14 14.15
CA MET A 41 11.57 16.38 14.38
C MET A 41 12.08 17.46 13.41
N LEU A 42 11.20 18.02 12.60
CA LEU A 42 11.53 19.10 11.67
C LEU A 42 11.40 20.47 12.34
N ASP A 43 10.26 20.68 13.00
CA ASP A 43 9.93 21.94 13.68
C ASP A 43 9.01 21.65 14.87
N SER A 44 9.06 22.50 15.89
CA SER A 44 8.18 22.38 17.04
C SER A 44 7.85 23.77 17.59
N THR A 45 6.58 24.10 17.56
CA THR A 45 5.99 25.20 18.32
C THR A 45 5.26 24.64 19.54
N LEU A 46 4.78 25.52 20.43
CA LEU A 46 3.98 25.12 21.59
C LEU A 46 2.70 24.34 21.22
N LEU A 47 2.17 24.55 20.01
CA LEU A 47 0.88 24.03 19.57
C LEU A 47 0.99 23.00 18.45
N GLU A 48 1.96 23.20 17.55
CA GLU A 48 2.15 22.41 16.35
C GLU A 48 3.56 21.82 16.34
N GLN A 49 3.65 20.50 16.21
CA GLN A 49 4.93 19.81 16.06
C GLN A 49 4.93 19.08 14.72
N ARG A 50 5.99 19.29 13.94
CA ARG A 50 6.18 18.73 12.61
C ARG A 50 7.28 17.68 12.67
N TYR A 51 6.97 16.48 12.22
CA TYR A 51 7.91 15.37 12.15
C TYR A 51 8.03 14.87 10.72
N ARG A 52 9.22 14.39 10.38
CA ARG A 52 9.44 13.53 9.22
C ARG A 52 9.55 12.09 9.70
N LEU A 53 8.68 11.24 9.19
CA LEU A 53 8.75 9.80 9.40
C LEU A 53 9.33 9.16 8.15
N THR A 54 10.39 8.39 8.30
CA THR A 54 10.91 7.55 7.23
C THR A 54 10.30 6.17 7.39
N LEU A 55 9.45 5.80 6.44
CA LEU A 55 8.80 4.50 6.37
C LEU A 55 9.57 3.59 5.43
N ARG A 56 9.91 2.40 5.90
CA ARG A 56 10.52 1.35 5.09
C ARG A 56 9.46 0.42 4.54
N VAL A 57 9.38 0.36 3.21
CA VAL A 57 8.47 -0.50 2.47
C VAL A 57 9.24 -1.72 1.98
N GLN A 58 8.88 -2.91 2.48
CA GLN A 58 9.48 -4.17 2.05
C GLN A 58 8.55 -4.88 1.07
N ASN A 59 9.09 -5.23 -0.10
CA ASN A 59 8.36 -5.92 -1.14
C ASN A 59 8.72 -7.42 -1.13
N PRO A 60 7.87 -8.31 -0.59
CA PRO A 60 8.11 -9.75 -0.61
C PRO A 60 7.89 -10.38 -1.99
N ASN A 61 7.47 -9.60 -3.00
CA ASN A 61 7.16 -10.13 -4.32
C ASN A 61 8.39 -10.14 -5.22
N GLY A 62 8.48 -11.15 -6.08
CA GLY A 62 9.49 -11.24 -7.15
C GLY A 62 9.30 -10.25 -8.30
N VAL A 63 8.34 -9.32 -8.18
CA VAL A 63 8.08 -8.26 -9.17
C VAL A 63 8.20 -6.90 -8.50
N ALA A 64 8.71 -5.91 -9.23
CA ALA A 64 8.79 -4.55 -8.73
C ALA A 64 7.39 -3.94 -8.60
N LEU A 65 7.13 -3.23 -7.50
CA LEU A 65 5.86 -2.57 -7.23
C LEU A 65 5.94 -1.09 -7.60
N PRO A 66 5.23 -0.63 -8.65
CA PRO A 66 5.10 0.80 -8.94
C PRO A 66 3.99 1.43 -8.07
N ILE A 67 4.40 2.18 -7.05
CA ILE A 67 3.48 2.90 -6.17
C ILE A 67 3.21 4.28 -6.79
N LYS A 68 1.93 4.56 -7.10
CA LYS A 68 1.52 5.86 -7.67
C LYS A 68 1.28 6.93 -6.61
N GLY A 69 0.93 6.50 -5.41
CA GLY A 69 0.60 7.34 -4.28
C GLY A 69 0.21 6.46 -3.10
N MET A 70 0.27 7.02 -1.90
CA MET A 70 -0.02 6.30 -0.67
C MET A 70 -0.85 7.20 0.24
N ASN A 71 -2.02 6.69 0.66
CA ASN A 71 -2.78 7.30 1.74
C ASN A 71 -2.31 6.71 3.05
N TYR A 72 -2.02 7.56 4.03
CA TYR A 72 -1.56 7.10 5.33
C TYR A 72 -2.34 7.78 6.45
N ALA A 73 -2.48 7.04 7.54
CA ALA A 73 -2.98 7.53 8.82
C ALA A 73 -2.04 7.02 9.91
N VAL A 74 -1.46 7.94 10.67
CA VAL A 74 -0.61 7.66 11.82
C VAL A 74 -1.48 7.74 13.05
N LYS A 75 -1.45 6.68 13.86
CA LYS A 75 -2.15 6.62 15.14
C LYS A 75 -1.14 6.48 16.26
N PHE A 76 -1.34 7.23 17.33
CA PHE A 76 -0.54 7.13 18.54
C PHE A 76 -1.45 6.74 19.70
N ALA A 77 -1.15 5.60 20.36
CA ALA A 77 -1.98 5.06 21.45
C ALA A 77 -3.48 4.94 21.10
N GLY A 78 -3.81 4.62 19.84
CA GLY A 78 -5.19 4.49 19.36
C GLY A 78 -5.87 5.80 18.95
N VAL A 79 -5.21 6.95 19.16
CA VAL A 79 -5.69 8.27 18.76
C VAL A 79 -5.11 8.65 17.40
N ASP A 80 -5.96 9.19 16.51
CA ASP A 80 -5.52 9.68 15.21
C ASP A 80 -4.57 10.87 15.39
N PHE A 81 -3.33 10.68 14.97
CA PHE A 81 -2.23 11.61 15.19
C PHE A 81 -1.95 12.45 13.95
N ALA A 82 -1.99 11.84 12.76
CA ALA A 82 -1.86 12.53 11.47
C ALA A 82 -2.47 11.70 10.33
N SER A 83 -2.85 12.34 9.24
CA SER A 83 -3.23 11.66 8.00
C SER A 83 -2.84 12.50 6.78
N GLY A 84 -2.61 11.84 5.65
CA GLY A 84 -2.15 12.52 4.45
C GLY A 84 -2.06 11.59 3.24
N VAL A 85 -1.59 12.18 2.14
CA VAL A 85 -1.30 11.47 0.89
C VAL A 85 0.12 11.81 0.47
N THR A 86 0.93 10.79 0.18
CA THR A 86 2.27 11.00 -0.39
C THR A 86 2.12 11.37 -1.87
N PRO A 87 2.59 12.55 -2.31
CA PRO A 87 2.37 13.03 -3.68
C PRO A 87 3.28 12.35 -4.71
N ASN A 88 4.32 11.66 -4.27
CA ASN A 88 5.37 11.16 -5.16
C ASN A 88 5.14 9.69 -5.51
N ALA A 89 5.16 9.40 -6.80
CA ALA A 89 5.25 8.03 -7.30
C ALA A 89 6.68 7.50 -7.06
N PHE A 90 6.78 6.27 -6.54
CA PHE A 90 8.04 5.59 -6.31
C PHE A 90 7.93 4.11 -6.69
N ARG A 91 9.07 3.44 -6.85
CA ARG A 91 9.12 2.02 -7.20
C ARG A 91 9.86 1.24 -6.13
N VAL A 92 9.22 0.22 -5.59
CA VAL A 92 9.87 -0.73 -4.68
C VAL A 92 10.42 -1.89 -5.52
N PRO A 93 11.73 -2.20 -5.45
CA PRO A 93 12.33 -3.28 -6.22
C PRO A 93 11.74 -4.64 -5.82
N ALA A 94 11.87 -5.63 -6.71
CA ALA A 94 11.48 -7.02 -6.42
C ALA A 94 12.32 -7.58 -5.28
N ASN A 95 11.70 -8.26 -4.31
CA ASN A 95 12.35 -8.84 -3.13
C ASN A 95 13.28 -7.86 -2.40
N GLY A 96 12.91 -6.57 -2.37
CA GLY A 96 13.75 -5.52 -1.82
C GLY A 96 12.95 -4.49 -1.05
N GLU A 97 13.64 -3.42 -0.64
CA GLU A 97 13.11 -2.41 0.25
C GLU A 97 13.26 -1.01 -0.36
N HIS A 98 12.38 -0.09 0.05
CA HIS A 98 12.48 1.32 -0.30
C HIS A 98 12.03 2.19 0.87
N ASP A 99 12.83 3.20 1.20
CA ASP A 99 12.52 4.16 2.25
C ASP A 99 11.77 5.35 1.66
N VAL A 100 10.68 5.75 2.32
CA VAL A 100 9.79 6.82 1.90
C VAL A 100 9.57 7.77 3.06
N ASP A 101 9.88 9.04 2.82
CA ASP A 101 9.66 10.09 3.80
C ASP A 101 8.24 10.64 3.71
N ILE A 102 7.60 10.76 4.88
CA ILE A 102 6.31 11.45 5.04
C ILE A 102 6.44 12.52 6.12
N ASP A 103 5.93 13.71 5.81
CA ASP A 103 5.88 14.79 6.78
C ASP A 103 4.52 14.75 7.48
N VAL A 104 4.54 14.63 8.81
CA VAL A 104 3.36 14.61 9.66
C VAL A 104 3.35 15.82 10.57
N THR A 105 2.22 16.51 10.58
CA THR A 105 1.98 17.64 11.49
C THR A 105 1.01 17.21 12.56
N THR A 106 1.33 17.56 13.79
CA THR A 106 0.62 17.12 14.98
C THR A 106 0.18 18.36 15.74
N ASN A 107 -1.01 18.32 16.33
CA ASN A 107 -1.53 19.42 17.13
C ASN A 107 -1.74 18.94 18.57
N LEU A 108 -0.91 19.44 19.48
CA LEU A 108 -0.94 19.07 20.90
C LEU A 108 -2.27 19.44 21.55
N LEU A 109 -2.89 20.55 21.13
CA LEU A 109 -4.16 21.03 21.67
C LEU A 109 -5.31 20.10 21.30
N ARG A 110 -5.34 19.61 20.05
CA ARG A 110 -6.30 18.59 19.60
C ARG A 110 -6.10 17.28 20.34
N SER A 111 -4.85 16.86 20.53
CA SER A 111 -4.50 15.63 21.25
C SER A 111 -4.93 15.71 22.72
N ALA A 112 -4.72 16.85 23.38
CA ALA A 112 -5.14 17.09 24.76
C ALA A 112 -6.67 17.09 24.91
N GLN A 113 -7.40 17.71 23.97
CA GLN A 113 -8.87 17.67 23.94
C GLN A 113 -9.41 16.24 23.77
N GLN A 114 -8.80 15.43 22.89
CA GLN A 114 -9.20 14.04 22.68
C GLN A 114 -8.90 13.15 23.90
N LEU A 115 -7.74 13.33 24.54
CA LEU A 115 -7.39 12.63 25.77
C LEU A 115 -8.34 12.99 26.92
N MET A 116 -8.68 14.27 27.09
CA MET A 116 -9.67 14.68 28.10
C MET A 116 -11.06 14.15 27.81
N ALA A 117 -11.46 14.03 26.54
CA ALA A 117 -12.73 13.44 26.16
C ALA A 117 -12.82 11.93 26.47
N TYR A 118 -11.68 11.22 26.46
CA TYR A 118 -11.61 9.80 26.83
C TYR A 118 -11.59 9.56 28.35
N LEU A 119 -11.22 10.58 29.14
CA LEU A 119 -11.12 10.52 30.61
C LEU A 119 -12.39 11.01 31.33
N ARG A 120 -13.45 11.32 30.59
CA ARG A 120 -14.76 11.75 31.11
C ARG A 120 -15.80 10.66 30.90
#